data_AF-A0A3D0VQF8-F1
#
_entry.id   AF-A0A3D0VQF8-F1
#
_cell.length_a   1.000
_cell.length_b   1.000
_cell.length_c   1.000
_cell.angle_alpha   90.00
_cell.angle_beta   90.00
_cell.angle_gamma   90.00
#
_symmetry.space_group_name_H-M   'P 1'
#
loop_
_entity.id
_entity.type
_entity.pdbx_description
1 polymer ?
#
loop_
_entity_poly.entity_id
_entity_poly.type
_entity_poly.pdbx_seq_one_letter_code
_entity_poly.pdbx_strand_id
1 'polypeptide(L)'
;MNTKFLVLLLGISIFAYSCGNDKNAAIRKISPPVAKVDMGTNVFSIDPTKDTLLTIESGSTIFIPANSLTGADNKPYKGKAQVEYEEYMNQAEVILSGIPMQYDSAGETHYFESAGMFTIDAETPQGEKLKIADGKSVTVSQASPWADQTTGFNFYQFDTVAGKWRYLTTQDAEPLAPEPPVIETEENASINVKKNVRTVDDFVFDINVNYTMYKELADMKEIMWKFSGNKKYSDPEKEQWIFDLNWPDTQISRDESQPGAYVIVLKSTERTFKTSVVPVPVDPSDKADVIAQADKSMQKLGEQTASLIEYSNVYRRTMEISSLGTCNWDLIFRFLNPKRLKIRFFADGNELNKDIRIYQVLIERNVTMECTPENAYYSTLLPTGEKVMYVAVNEQGEAYVGKDVGVLLRAEEDEVVEFELQKTAMPIKSREDLNGLICQV
;
A
#
# COMPACT_ATOMS: atom_id res chain seq x y z
N MET A 1 -65.19 -44.72 -35.57
CA MET A 1 -65.35 -44.38 -34.14
C MET A 1 -63.99 -44.55 -33.47
N ASN A 2 -63.62 -43.60 -32.61
CA ASN A 2 -62.51 -43.60 -31.64
C ASN A 2 -61.16 -42.96 -32.02
N THR A 3 -61.09 -41.65 -31.68
CA THR A 3 -60.16 -41.04 -30.71
C THR A 3 -58.72 -41.55 -30.65
N LYS A 4 -57.82 -40.90 -31.40
CA LYS A 4 -56.43 -40.63 -31.00
C LYS A 4 -55.92 -39.32 -31.60
N PHE A 5 -56.41 -38.19 -31.10
CA PHE A 5 -55.80 -36.87 -31.31
C PHE A 5 -56.13 -35.96 -30.11
N LEU A 6 -55.65 -36.34 -28.93
CA LEU A 6 -55.71 -35.50 -27.73
C LEU A 6 -54.72 -35.99 -26.65
N VAL A 7 -53.41 -35.95 -26.94
CA VAL A 7 -52.36 -36.09 -25.93
C VAL A 7 -51.25 -35.09 -26.24
N LEU A 8 -51.53 -33.81 -26.00
CA LEU A 8 -50.48 -32.78 -25.89
C LEU A 8 -51.01 -31.56 -25.14
N LEU A 9 -51.58 -31.73 -23.94
CA LEU A 9 -51.98 -30.62 -23.06
C LEU A 9 -52.20 -31.06 -21.59
N LEU A 10 -51.40 -32.02 -21.10
CA LEU A 10 -51.39 -32.44 -19.70
C LEU A 10 -49.97 -32.92 -19.33
N GLY A 11 -49.04 -31.98 -19.32
CA GLY A 11 -47.64 -32.24 -18.99
C GLY A 11 -46.81 -31.00 -18.67
N ILE A 12 -47.46 -29.85 -18.44
CA ILE A 12 -46.81 -28.60 -18.01
C ILE A 12 -47.73 -27.95 -16.98
N SER A 13 -47.80 -28.51 -15.77
CA SER A 13 -48.50 -27.85 -14.66
C SER A 13 -48.05 -28.34 -13.28
N ILE A 14 -46.74 -28.59 -13.10
CA ILE A 14 -46.11 -28.70 -11.77
C ILE A 14 -44.72 -28.04 -11.86
N PHE A 15 -44.68 -26.72 -12.01
CA PHE A 15 -43.55 -25.88 -11.61
C PHE A 15 -44.11 -24.49 -11.29
N ALA A 16 -44.95 -24.45 -10.25
CA ALA A 16 -45.30 -23.21 -9.58
C ALA A 16 -45.02 -23.42 -8.09
N TYR A 17 -44.31 -22.46 -7.51
CA TYR A 17 -43.99 -22.31 -6.09
C TYR A 17 -42.87 -23.19 -5.53
N SER A 18 -41.64 -22.93 -6.00
CA SER A 18 -40.58 -22.62 -5.03
C SER A 18 -40.49 -21.10 -4.92
N CYS A 19 -41.42 -20.48 -4.19
CA CYS A 19 -41.17 -19.17 -3.61
C CYS A 19 -40.11 -19.38 -2.54
N GLY A 20 -38.84 -19.36 -2.96
CA GLY A 20 -37.75 -18.97 -2.09
C GLY A 20 -38.12 -17.59 -1.57
N ASN A 21 -38.07 -17.45 -0.26
CA ASN A 21 -38.41 -16.24 0.46
C ASN A 21 -37.30 -15.22 0.16
N ASP A 22 -37.34 -14.56 -1.00
CA ASP A 22 -36.44 -13.47 -1.35
C ASP A 22 -36.78 -12.28 -0.44
N LYS A 23 -36.20 -12.30 0.76
CA LYS A 23 -35.94 -11.08 1.52
C LYS A 23 -35.25 -10.15 0.53
N ASN A 24 -35.85 -8.98 0.25
CA ASN A 24 -35.23 -7.92 -0.55
C ASN A 24 -33.77 -7.76 -0.14
N ALA A 25 -32.83 -8.32 -0.91
CA ALA A 25 -31.42 -8.16 -0.64
C ALA A 25 -31.10 -6.68 -0.82
N ALA A 26 -30.62 -6.03 0.24
CA ALA A 26 -30.28 -4.62 0.19
C ALA A 26 -29.16 -4.42 -0.86
N ILE A 27 -29.38 -3.48 -1.80
CA ILE A 27 -28.37 -3.12 -2.80
C ILE A 27 -27.19 -2.49 -2.06
N ARG A 28 -25.99 -3.05 -2.23
CA ARG A 28 -24.76 -2.50 -1.63
C ARG A 28 -24.44 -1.15 -2.27
N LYS A 29 -24.09 -0.16 -1.45
CA LYS A 29 -23.74 1.19 -1.89
C LYS A 29 -22.39 1.59 -1.31
N ILE A 30 -21.62 2.36 -2.06
CA ILE A 30 -20.46 3.05 -1.52
C ILE A 30 -20.98 4.13 -0.58
N SER A 31 -20.61 4.05 0.69
CA SER A 31 -21.04 4.99 1.72
C SER A 31 -19.94 5.10 2.76
N PRO A 32 -19.18 6.19 2.80
CA PRO A 32 -18.16 6.41 3.82
C PRO A 32 -18.75 6.30 5.24
N PRO A 33 -18.08 5.62 6.19
CA PRO A 33 -18.51 5.59 7.59
C PRO A 33 -18.26 6.92 8.31
N VAL A 34 -17.36 7.77 7.81
CA VAL A 34 -17.02 9.07 8.37
C VAL A 34 -17.17 10.13 7.28
N ALA A 35 -18.05 11.11 7.47
CA ALA A 35 -18.50 11.99 6.39
C ALA A 35 -17.46 13.04 5.93
N LYS A 36 -16.35 13.23 6.64
CA LYS A 36 -15.44 14.39 6.47
C LYS A 36 -13.96 14.02 6.39
N VAL A 37 -13.63 12.79 6.01
CA VAL A 37 -12.23 12.42 5.80
C VAL A 37 -11.84 12.73 4.36
N ASP A 38 -10.76 13.49 4.20
CA ASP A 38 -10.13 13.69 2.91
C ASP A 38 -9.36 12.42 2.53
N MET A 39 -9.75 11.82 1.41
CA MET A 39 -9.15 10.60 0.89
C MET A 39 -7.98 10.88 -0.06
N GLY A 40 -7.61 12.14 -0.28
CA GLY A 40 -6.47 12.51 -1.12
C GLY A 40 -6.79 12.50 -2.61
N THR A 41 -7.98 12.97 -3.00
CA THR A 41 -8.41 13.02 -4.40
C THR A 41 -7.45 13.89 -5.25
N ASN A 42 -6.86 13.31 -6.28
CA ASN A 42 -6.04 14.03 -7.25
C ASN A 42 -6.95 14.63 -8.34
N VAL A 43 -6.83 15.93 -8.59
CA VAL A 43 -7.66 16.64 -9.59
C VAL A 43 -6.77 17.22 -10.69
N PHE A 44 -7.02 16.81 -11.93
CA PHE A 44 -6.26 17.23 -13.10
C PHE A 44 -7.14 17.96 -14.10
N SER A 45 -6.69 19.12 -14.60
CA SER A 45 -7.34 19.79 -15.73
C SER A 45 -6.65 19.42 -17.04
N ILE A 46 -7.38 18.79 -17.96
CA ILE A 46 -6.83 18.27 -19.22
C ILE A 46 -7.53 18.87 -20.45
N ASP A 47 -6.86 18.79 -21.59
CA ASP A 47 -7.42 19.01 -22.93
C ASP A 47 -7.72 17.63 -23.57
N PRO A 48 -8.99 17.17 -23.56
CA PRO A 48 -9.35 15.83 -24.02
C PRO A 48 -9.12 15.61 -25.51
N THR A 49 -8.77 16.63 -26.28
CA THR A 49 -8.45 16.51 -27.71
C THR A 49 -7.02 16.02 -27.97
N LYS A 50 -6.21 15.85 -26.91
CA LYS A 50 -4.81 15.42 -26.97
C LYS A 50 -4.59 14.20 -26.08
N ASP A 51 -3.61 13.39 -26.47
CA ASP A 51 -3.09 12.34 -25.60
C ASP A 51 -2.53 12.97 -24.33
N THR A 52 -2.93 12.43 -23.19
CA THR A 52 -2.54 12.96 -21.88
C THR A 52 -2.05 11.83 -21.00
N LEU A 53 -0.85 11.99 -20.42
CA LEU A 53 -0.32 11.13 -19.37
C LEU A 53 -0.35 11.92 -18.06
N LEU A 54 -1.06 11.39 -17.07
CA LEU A 54 -1.12 11.91 -15.71
C LEU A 54 -0.21 11.07 -14.82
N THR A 55 0.54 11.72 -13.95
CA THR A 55 1.41 11.07 -12.96
C THR A 55 0.94 11.48 -11.57
N ILE A 56 0.80 10.49 -10.69
CA ILE A 56 0.38 10.64 -9.31
C ILE A 56 1.62 10.53 -8.42
N GLU A 57 1.59 11.17 -7.24
CA GLU A 57 2.71 11.14 -6.29
C GLU A 57 3.07 9.72 -5.83
N SER A 58 2.10 8.81 -5.80
CA SER A 58 2.30 7.37 -5.52
C SER A 58 3.14 6.64 -6.57
N GLY A 59 3.43 7.27 -7.72
CA GLY A 59 4.07 6.65 -8.88
C GLY A 59 3.09 6.00 -9.86
N SER A 60 1.79 6.00 -9.56
CA SER A 60 0.75 5.59 -10.50
C SER A 60 0.68 6.52 -11.71
N THR A 61 0.25 5.99 -12.86
CA THR A 61 0.02 6.79 -14.06
C THR A 61 -1.30 6.47 -14.75
N ILE A 62 -1.86 7.47 -15.43
CA ILE A 62 -3.11 7.35 -16.19
C ILE A 62 -2.87 7.91 -17.58
N PHE A 63 -3.01 7.07 -18.60
CA PHE A 63 -2.94 7.49 -19.99
C PHE A 63 -4.35 7.60 -20.59
N ILE A 64 -4.72 8.81 -20.98
CA ILE A 64 -5.99 9.16 -21.59
C ILE A 64 -5.73 9.51 -23.05
N PRO A 65 -6.11 8.64 -24.02
CA PRO A 65 -5.95 8.94 -25.43
C PRO A 65 -6.80 10.14 -25.87
N ALA A 66 -6.34 10.84 -26.90
CA ALA A 66 -7.08 11.93 -27.53
C ALA A 66 -8.48 11.49 -27.98
N ASN A 67 -9.46 12.34 -27.71
CA ASN A 67 -10.88 12.16 -28.06
C ASN A 67 -11.50 10.89 -27.45
N SER A 68 -10.96 10.39 -26.33
CA SER A 68 -11.51 9.25 -25.60
C SER A 68 -12.66 9.65 -24.67
N LEU A 69 -12.79 10.92 -24.28
CA LEU A 69 -13.86 11.39 -23.41
C LEU A 69 -15.03 12.00 -24.20
N THR A 70 -16.25 11.65 -23.80
CA THR A 70 -17.50 12.08 -24.42
C THR A 70 -18.49 12.54 -23.37
N GLY A 71 -19.42 13.42 -23.74
CA GLY A 71 -20.58 13.74 -22.92
C GLY A 71 -21.68 12.67 -23.05
N ALA A 72 -22.85 12.97 -22.48
CA ALA A 72 -24.02 12.09 -22.57
C ALA A 72 -24.50 11.83 -24.01
N ASP A 73 -24.20 12.72 -24.96
CA ASP A 73 -24.58 12.62 -26.36
C ASP A 73 -23.62 11.76 -27.22
N ASN A 74 -22.64 11.09 -26.59
CA ASN A 74 -21.62 10.26 -27.23
C ASN A 74 -20.70 11.02 -28.22
N LYS A 75 -20.74 12.34 -28.28
CA LYS A 75 -19.80 13.11 -29.12
C LYS A 75 -18.50 13.37 -28.36
N PRO A 76 -17.35 13.35 -29.05
CA PRO A 76 -16.07 13.73 -28.46
C PRO A 76 -16.16 15.10 -27.80
N TYR A 77 -15.83 15.16 -26.51
CA TYR A 77 -15.82 16.40 -25.76
C TYR A 77 -14.53 17.16 -26.06
N LYS A 78 -14.66 18.46 -26.37
CA LYS A 78 -13.53 19.31 -26.82
C LYS A 78 -13.20 20.45 -25.87
N GLY A 79 -13.99 20.61 -24.80
CA GLY A 79 -13.70 21.59 -23.75
C GLY A 79 -12.67 21.04 -22.78
N LYS A 80 -12.21 21.89 -21.84
CA LYS A 80 -11.40 21.41 -20.72
C LYS A 80 -12.19 20.38 -19.91
N ALA A 81 -11.55 19.31 -19.48
CA ALA A 81 -12.11 18.33 -18.55
C ALA A 81 -11.36 18.38 -17.22
N GLN A 82 -12.06 18.07 -16.14
CA GLN A 82 -11.48 17.75 -14.83
C GLN A 82 -11.51 16.24 -14.68
N VAL A 83 -10.35 15.63 -14.42
CA VAL A 83 -10.22 14.21 -14.10
C VAL A 83 -9.89 14.10 -12.62
N GLU A 84 -10.68 13.33 -11.91
CA GLU A 84 -10.52 13.05 -10.49
C GLU A 84 -10.04 11.60 -10.33
N TYR A 85 -9.03 11.39 -9.50
CA TYR A 85 -8.45 10.08 -9.26
C TYR A 85 -8.09 9.89 -7.79
N GLU A 86 -8.55 8.80 -7.22
CA GLU A 86 -8.38 8.46 -5.80
C GLU A 86 -7.93 7.01 -5.66
N GLU A 87 -7.03 6.75 -4.72
CA GLU A 87 -6.41 5.45 -4.50
C GLU A 87 -6.66 4.95 -3.08
N TYR A 88 -6.88 3.64 -2.95
CA TYR A 88 -7.05 2.99 -1.65
C TYR A 88 -6.19 1.74 -1.60
N MET A 89 -5.10 1.81 -0.85
CA MET A 89 -4.02 0.83 -0.83
C MET A 89 -4.00 0.00 0.45
N ASN A 90 -4.66 0.46 1.51
CA ASN A 90 -4.65 -0.21 2.82
C ASN A 90 -6.05 -0.29 3.44
N GLN A 91 -6.13 -1.02 4.55
CA GLN A 91 -7.37 -1.33 5.26
C GLN A 91 -8.07 -0.09 5.81
N ALA A 92 -7.32 0.91 6.29
CA ALA A 92 -7.90 2.15 6.78
C ALA A 92 -8.60 2.91 5.64
N GLU A 93 -7.94 2.99 4.48
CA GLU A 93 -8.49 3.65 3.30
C GLU A 93 -9.72 2.93 2.76
N VAL A 94 -9.68 1.58 2.72
CA VAL A 94 -10.83 0.74 2.36
C VAL A 94 -12.01 1.02 3.30
N ILE A 95 -11.80 1.01 4.61
CA ILE A 95 -12.85 1.27 5.60
C ILE A 95 -13.45 2.67 5.39
N LEU A 96 -12.60 3.70 5.29
CA LEU A 96 -13.02 5.10 5.20
C LEU A 96 -13.67 5.46 3.87
N SER A 97 -13.30 4.78 2.78
CA SER A 97 -13.96 4.92 1.48
C SER A 97 -15.42 4.43 1.52
N GLY A 98 -15.71 3.46 2.39
CA GLY A 98 -17.00 2.78 2.42
C GLY A 98 -17.28 1.94 1.19
N ILE A 99 -16.25 1.60 0.39
CA ILE A 99 -16.35 0.71 -0.75
C ILE A 99 -16.67 -0.72 -0.25
N PRO A 100 -17.74 -1.38 -0.77
CA PRO A 100 -18.08 -2.73 -0.31
C PRO A 100 -17.03 -3.77 -0.73
N MET A 101 -16.48 -4.51 0.22
CA MET A 101 -15.47 -5.57 -0.04
C MET A 101 -16.07 -6.98 -0.16
N GLN A 102 -17.39 -7.09 -0.32
CA GLN A 102 -18.09 -8.36 -0.49
C GLN A 102 -18.29 -8.68 -1.98
N TYR A 103 -17.98 -9.91 -2.36
CA TYR A 103 -18.16 -10.42 -3.72
C TYR A 103 -19.10 -11.62 -3.71
N ASP A 104 -20.15 -11.58 -4.52
CA ASP A 104 -21.05 -12.72 -4.68
C ASP A 104 -20.72 -13.47 -5.96
N SER A 105 -20.45 -14.78 -5.83
CA SER A 105 -20.25 -15.68 -6.96
C SER A 105 -21.05 -16.95 -6.74
N ALA A 106 -21.80 -17.38 -7.75
CA ALA A 106 -22.62 -18.60 -7.71
C ALA A 106 -23.60 -18.72 -6.51
N GLY A 107 -24.01 -17.59 -5.91
CA GLY A 107 -24.91 -17.57 -4.75
C GLY A 107 -24.20 -17.67 -3.39
N GLU A 108 -22.86 -17.69 -3.38
CA GLU A 108 -22.04 -17.60 -2.17
C GLU A 108 -21.43 -16.20 -2.03
N THR A 109 -21.43 -15.67 -0.80
CA THR A 109 -20.75 -14.41 -0.48
C THR A 109 -19.33 -14.68 -0.02
N HIS A 110 -18.39 -14.03 -0.68
CA HIS A 110 -16.98 -14.00 -0.35
C HIS A 110 -16.55 -12.57 0.01
N TYR A 111 -15.32 -12.45 0.51
CA TYR A 111 -14.68 -11.16 0.74
C TYR A 111 -13.43 -11.05 -0.12
N PHE A 112 -12.99 -9.83 -0.36
CA PHE A 112 -11.76 -9.59 -1.08
C PHE A 112 -10.55 -9.40 -0.16
N GLU A 113 -9.40 -9.86 -0.66
CA GLU A 113 -8.07 -9.42 -0.25
C GLU A 113 -7.53 -8.49 -1.33
N SER A 114 -7.19 -7.25 -0.95
CA SER A 114 -6.92 -6.21 -1.94
C SER A 114 -5.45 -5.93 -2.20
N ALA A 115 -5.10 -5.83 -3.48
CA ALA A 115 -3.85 -5.26 -3.94
C ALA A 115 -3.97 -3.79 -4.35
N GLY A 116 -5.15 -3.17 -4.20
CA GLY A 116 -5.35 -1.76 -4.47
C GLY A 116 -6.64 -1.50 -5.22
N MET A 117 -7.40 -0.53 -4.71
CA MET A 117 -8.56 0.06 -5.36
C MET A 117 -8.22 1.44 -5.91
N PHE A 118 -8.97 1.86 -6.91
CA PHE A 118 -9.01 3.26 -7.30
C PHE A 118 -10.40 3.65 -7.78
N THR A 119 -10.71 4.93 -7.67
CA THR A 119 -11.83 5.55 -8.36
C THR A 119 -11.28 6.57 -9.34
N ILE A 120 -11.78 6.53 -10.58
CA ILE A 120 -11.47 7.53 -11.60
C ILE A 120 -12.77 8.08 -12.17
N ASP A 121 -12.90 9.41 -12.18
CA ASP A 121 -14.04 10.11 -12.74
C ASP A 121 -13.57 11.28 -13.61
N ALA A 122 -14.46 11.75 -14.49
CA ALA A 122 -14.20 12.91 -15.31
C ALA A 122 -15.47 13.76 -15.47
N GLU A 123 -15.31 15.08 -15.45
CA GLU A 123 -16.40 16.02 -15.61
C GLU A 123 -15.99 17.30 -16.32
N THR A 124 -16.98 18.04 -16.81
CA THR A 124 -16.78 19.39 -17.31
C THR A 124 -16.55 20.36 -16.13
N PRO A 125 -15.98 21.55 -16.35
CA PRO A 125 -15.90 22.59 -15.32
C PRO A 125 -17.26 23.05 -14.79
N GLN A 126 -18.35 22.68 -15.46
CA GLN A 126 -19.73 22.95 -15.06
C GLN A 126 -20.34 21.79 -14.23
N GLY A 127 -19.59 20.71 -13.99
CA GLY A 127 -20.03 19.54 -13.21
C GLY A 127 -20.79 18.48 -14.03
N GLU A 128 -20.76 18.54 -15.36
CA GLU A 128 -21.40 17.51 -16.19
C GLU A 128 -20.48 16.30 -16.31
N LYS A 129 -20.96 15.10 -15.95
CA LYS A 129 -20.16 13.87 -16.04
C LYS A 129 -19.80 13.54 -17.49
N LEU A 130 -18.53 13.24 -17.69
CA LEU A 130 -17.98 12.70 -18.92
C LEU A 130 -17.86 11.18 -18.78
N LYS A 131 -17.71 10.50 -19.91
CA LYS A 131 -17.46 9.06 -19.96
C LYS A 131 -16.48 8.72 -21.06
N ILE A 132 -15.89 7.53 -20.96
CA ILE A 132 -15.06 6.97 -22.03
C ILE A 132 -15.97 6.63 -23.22
N ALA A 133 -15.53 7.01 -24.42
CA ALA A 133 -16.24 6.79 -25.67
C ALA A 133 -16.36 5.30 -25.98
N ASP A 134 -17.45 4.90 -26.64
CA ASP A 134 -17.65 3.51 -27.05
C ASP A 134 -16.46 3.00 -27.90
N GLY A 135 -15.89 1.86 -27.50
CA GLY A 135 -14.73 1.27 -28.18
C GLY A 135 -13.39 1.96 -27.92
N LYS A 136 -13.32 2.92 -26.99
CA LYS A 136 -12.09 3.50 -26.48
C LYS A 136 -11.79 2.99 -25.06
N SER A 137 -10.56 3.19 -24.63
CA SER A 137 -10.09 2.86 -23.30
C SER A 137 -9.20 3.98 -22.74
N VAL A 138 -9.09 3.99 -21.42
CA VAL A 138 -8.08 4.74 -20.65
C VAL A 138 -7.19 3.70 -19.98
N THR A 139 -5.88 3.88 -20.02
CA THR A 139 -4.95 2.97 -19.34
C THR A 139 -4.63 3.51 -17.96
N VAL A 140 -4.86 2.70 -16.92
CA VAL A 140 -4.47 3.01 -15.54
C VAL A 140 -3.38 2.02 -15.14
N SER A 141 -2.21 2.55 -14.77
CA SER A 141 -1.08 1.79 -14.23
C SER A 141 -0.92 2.18 -12.77
N GLN A 142 -1.54 1.40 -11.88
CA GLN A 142 -1.56 1.63 -10.43
C GLN A 142 -0.28 1.07 -9.79
N ALA A 143 0.41 1.90 -9.01
CA ALA A 143 1.50 1.50 -8.14
C ALA A 143 0.92 0.89 -6.85
N SER A 144 1.37 -0.29 -6.47
CA SER A 144 0.81 -1.04 -5.34
C SER A 144 1.92 -1.72 -4.53
N PRO A 145 1.89 -1.67 -3.20
CA PRO A 145 2.90 -2.34 -2.36
C PRO A 145 2.67 -3.86 -2.24
N TRP A 146 1.59 -4.39 -2.81
CA TRP A 146 1.19 -5.78 -2.63
C TRP A 146 1.77 -6.66 -3.73
N ALA A 147 2.50 -7.70 -3.35
CA ALA A 147 3.03 -8.70 -4.27
C ALA A 147 1.95 -9.69 -4.70
N ASP A 148 2.07 -10.25 -5.89
CA ASP A 148 1.30 -11.44 -6.26
C ASP A 148 1.77 -12.63 -5.43
N GLN A 149 0.83 -13.45 -4.94
CA GLN A 149 1.17 -14.62 -4.15
C GLN A 149 1.58 -15.80 -5.03
N THR A 150 0.63 -16.29 -5.84
CA THR A 150 0.79 -17.49 -6.70
C THR A 150 0.23 -17.29 -8.10
N THR A 151 -0.81 -16.48 -8.23
CA THR A 151 -1.37 -15.98 -9.46
C THR A 151 -1.59 -14.48 -9.31
N GLY A 152 -1.66 -13.77 -10.44
CA GLY A 152 -2.07 -12.39 -10.48
C GLY A 152 -3.41 -12.13 -9.81
N PHE A 153 -3.63 -10.87 -9.44
CA PHE A 153 -4.89 -10.40 -8.88
C PHE A 153 -5.97 -10.31 -9.97
N ASN A 154 -7.22 -10.47 -9.58
CA ASN A 154 -8.34 -10.27 -10.48
C ASN A 154 -8.72 -8.80 -10.53
N PHE A 155 -9.03 -8.29 -11.71
CA PHE A 155 -9.55 -6.95 -11.89
C PHE A 155 -11.08 -6.96 -11.88
N TYR A 156 -11.65 -6.08 -11.05
CA TYR A 156 -13.09 -5.89 -10.92
C TYR A 156 -13.48 -4.44 -11.12
N GLN A 157 -14.73 -4.23 -11.54
CA GLN A 157 -15.36 -2.92 -11.58
C GLN A 157 -16.69 -2.96 -10.81
N PHE A 158 -16.94 -1.96 -9.99
CA PHE A 158 -18.17 -1.90 -9.20
C PHE A 158 -19.33 -1.32 -10.02
N ASP A 159 -20.40 -2.10 -10.16
CA ASP A 159 -21.67 -1.61 -10.70
C ASP A 159 -22.46 -0.97 -9.56
N THR A 160 -22.48 0.37 -9.54
CA THR A 160 -23.18 1.17 -8.53
C THR A 160 -24.71 1.08 -8.62
N VAL A 161 -25.25 0.64 -9.76
CA VAL A 161 -26.69 0.43 -9.95
C VAL A 161 -27.10 -0.92 -9.38
N ALA A 162 -26.35 -1.97 -9.68
CA ALA A 162 -26.61 -3.31 -9.17
C ALA A 162 -26.09 -3.54 -7.75
N GLY A 163 -25.15 -2.73 -7.28
CA GLY A 163 -24.44 -2.90 -6.01
C GLY A 163 -23.54 -4.15 -6.00
N LYS A 164 -22.92 -4.47 -7.14
CA LYS A 164 -22.16 -5.70 -7.35
C LYS A 164 -20.86 -5.46 -8.09
N TRP A 165 -19.83 -6.22 -7.74
CA TRP A 165 -18.59 -6.26 -8.49
C TRP A 165 -18.72 -7.13 -9.73
N ARG A 166 -18.24 -6.62 -10.86
CA ARG A 166 -18.10 -7.35 -12.11
C ARG A 166 -16.65 -7.74 -12.31
N TYR A 167 -16.37 -9.04 -12.35
CA TYR A 167 -15.07 -9.56 -12.77
C TYR A 167 -14.80 -9.21 -14.24
N LEU A 168 -13.59 -8.75 -14.55
CA LEU A 168 -13.18 -8.41 -15.90
C LEU A 168 -12.05 -9.30 -16.40
N THR A 169 -10.97 -9.44 -15.62
CA THR A 169 -9.80 -10.24 -16.03
C THR A 169 -8.92 -10.60 -14.82
N THR A 170 -7.84 -11.34 -15.06
CA THR A 170 -6.77 -11.62 -14.11
C THR A 170 -5.46 -11.26 -14.78
N GLN A 171 -4.58 -10.53 -14.09
CA GLN A 171 -3.25 -10.19 -14.60
C GLN A 171 -2.22 -10.21 -13.49
N ASP A 172 -1.01 -10.63 -13.83
CA ASP A 172 0.15 -10.54 -12.95
C ASP A 172 0.66 -9.10 -12.89
N ALA A 173 1.16 -8.70 -11.72
CA ALA A 173 1.78 -7.41 -11.53
C ALA A 173 3.22 -7.39 -12.03
N GLU A 174 3.61 -6.27 -12.62
CA GLU A 174 4.99 -6.06 -13.06
C GLU A 174 5.78 -5.45 -11.89
N PRO A 175 6.99 -5.93 -11.56
CA PRO A 175 7.84 -5.23 -10.60
C PRO A 175 8.06 -3.80 -11.09
N LEU A 176 7.83 -2.81 -10.24
CA LEU A 176 8.23 -1.44 -10.53
C LEU A 176 9.75 -1.42 -10.43
N ALA A 177 10.45 -1.67 -11.54
CA ALA A 177 11.91 -1.61 -11.56
C ALA A 177 12.31 -0.24 -10.98
N PRO A 178 13.18 -0.19 -9.95
CA PRO A 178 13.71 1.11 -9.53
C PRO A 178 14.32 1.72 -10.79
N GLU A 179 13.92 2.94 -11.15
CA GLU A 179 14.66 3.66 -12.18
C GLU A 179 16.12 3.62 -11.70
N PRO A 180 17.04 2.96 -12.43
CA PRO A 180 18.43 3.00 -12.02
C PRO A 180 18.77 4.49 -11.94
N PRO A 181 19.40 4.95 -10.84
CA PRO A 181 19.85 6.34 -10.79
C PRO A 181 20.59 6.58 -12.09
N VAL A 182 20.18 7.61 -12.86
CA VAL A 182 20.77 7.89 -14.17
C VAL A 182 22.28 7.99 -13.97
N ILE A 183 22.98 6.93 -14.35
CA ILE A 183 24.43 6.90 -14.32
C ILE A 183 24.82 7.70 -15.55
N GLU A 184 25.01 9.01 -15.38
CA GLU A 184 25.89 9.74 -16.28
C GLU A 184 27.27 9.09 -16.12
N THR A 185 27.57 8.13 -16.98
CA THR A 185 28.90 7.55 -17.09
C THR A 185 29.83 8.60 -17.67
N GLU A 186 30.29 9.52 -16.82
CA GLU A 186 31.60 10.09 -17.03
C GLU A 186 32.64 9.06 -16.58
N GLU A 187 33.59 8.84 -17.48
CA GLU A 187 34.58 7.78 -17.47
C GLU A 187 35.41 7.71 -16.17
N ASN A 188 35.68 6.49 -15.72
CA ASN A 188 36.84 6.11 -14.91
C ASN A 188 37.08 6.90 -13.60
N ALA A 189 36.19 6.74 -12.62
CA ALA A 189 36.54 7.07 -11.24
C ALA A 189 37.47 5.98 -10.65
N SER A 190 38.78 6.15 -10.81
CA SER A 190 39.78 5.41 -10.04
C SER A 190 39.86 5.97 -8.61
N ILE A 191 39.55 5.15 -7.60
CA ILE A 191 39.75 5.51 -6.19
C ILE A 191 41.25 5.49 -5.90
N ASN A 192 41.87 6.66 -5.72
CA ASN A 192 43.23 6.78 -5.20
C ASN A 192 43.18 7.34 -3.78
N VAL A 193 43.55 6.55 -2.79
CA VAL A 193 43.72 7.00 -1.41
C VAL A 193 44.92 7.94 -1.35
N LYS A 194 44.70 9.25 -1.21
CA LYS A 194 45.78 10.22 -1.04
C LYS A 194 46.21 10.28 0.42
N LYS A 195 47.42 9.82 0.71
CA LYS A 195 48.08 10.02 2.01
C LYS A 195 48.44 11.50 2.16
N ASN A 196 47.84 12.21 3.11
CA ASN A 196 48.40 13.48 3.60
C ASN A 196 47.96 13.85 5.02
N VAL A 197 48.95 14.38 5.73
CA VAL A 197 48.97 15.01 7.07
C VAL A 197 49.00 14.09 8.28
N ARG A 198 50.22 13.92 8.81
CA ARG A 198 50.54 13.50 10.17
C ARG A 198 49.97 14.50 11.19
N THR A 199 49.12 14.04 12.08
CA THR A 199 49.28 14.38 13.49
C THR A 199 49.81 13.13 14.20
N VAL A 200 50.80 13.31 15.04
CA VAL A 200 51.64 12.26 15.63
C VAL A 200 50.73 11.24 16.34
N ASP A 201 50.81 9.97 15.93
CA ASP A 201 50.20 8.73 16.50
C ASP A 201 48.91 8.15 15.89
N ASP A 202 48.13 8.86 15.06
CA ASP A 202 46.85 8.34 14.53
C ASP A 202 46.83 8.16 12.99
N PHE A 203 46.32 7.03 12.50
CA PHE A 203 46.07 6.80 11.06
C PHE A 203 44.77 7.46 10.62
N VAL A 204 44.88 8.47 9.75
CA VAL A 204 43.76 9.27 9.24
C VAL A 204 43.76 9.20 7.70
N PHE A 205 42.58 9.03 7.11
CA PHE A 205 42.40 8.89 5.66
C PHE A 205 41.13 9.58 5.18
N ASP A 206 41.12 9.96 3.90
CA ASP A 206 39.94 10.47 3.21
C ASP A 206 39.22 9.32 2.50
N ILE A 207 37.89 9.33 2.50
CA ILE A 207 37.05 8.42 1.72
C ILE A 207 36.56 9.21 0.51
N ASN A 208 37.20 8.97 -0.62
CA ASN A 208 36.79 9.57 -1.88
C ASN A 208 35.64 8.75 -2.51
N VAL A 209 34.40 8.98 -2.04
CA VAL A 209 33.19 8.44 -2.68
C VAL A 209 32.79 9.30 -3.88
N ASN A 210 32.02 8.72 -4.81
CA ASN A 210 31.47 9.50 -5.90
C ASN A 210 30.30 10.38 -5.42
N TYR A 211 30.62 11.57 -4.91
CA TYR A 211 29.66 12.56 -4.42
C TYR A 211 28.69 13.08 -5.49
N THR A 212 28.97 12.84 -6.79
CA THR A 212 28.00 13.16 -7.87
C THR A 212 26.88 12.13 -7.94
N MET A 213 27.20 10.86 -7.65
CA MET A 213 26.25 9.75 -7.57
C MET A 213 25.51 9.71 -6.22
N TYR A 214 26.19 10.12 -5.15
CA TYR A 214 25.64 10.18 -3.79
C TYR A 214 25.69 11.60 -3.25
N LYS A 215 24.84 12.49 -3.79
CA LYS A 215 24.77 13.90 -3.41
C LYS A 215 24.52 14.09 -1.91
N GLU A 216 23.87 13.13 -1.28
CA GLU A 216 23.55 13.16 0.15
C GLU A 216 24.77 13.00 1.05
N LEU A 217 25.86 12.46 0.48
CA LEU A 217 27.16 12.34 1.11
C LEU A 217 28.05 13.56 0.82
N ALA A 218 27.61 14.57 0.05
CA ALA A 218 28.43 15.73 -0.31
C ALA A 218 28.96 16.46 0.93
N ASP A 219 28.16 16.49 2.00
CA ASP A 219 28.53 17.06 3.29
C ASP A 219 29.69 16.28 3.97
N MET A 220 30.01 15.05 3.54
CA MET A 220 31.12 14.26 4.07
C MET A 220 32.45 14.47 3.35
N LYS A 221 32.45 15.21 2.23
CA LYS A 221 33.66 15.45 1.41
C LYS A 221 34.81 16.11 2.18
N GLU A 222 34.49 16.85 3.23
CA GLU A 222 35.47 17.56 4.06
C GLU A 222 35.76 16.82 5.38
N ILE A 223 35.21 15.63 5.57
CA ILE A 223 35.41 14.82 6.79
C ILE A 223 36.55 13.82 6.57
N MET A 224 37.55 13.89 7.45
CA MET A 224 38.62 12.89 7.50
C MET A 224 38.23 11.75 8.44
N TRP A 225 38.67 10.53 8.15
CA TRP A 225 38.34 9.34 8.93
C TRP A 225 39.57 8.82 9.65
N LYS A 226 39.49 8.76 10.97
CA LYS A 226 40.53 8.20 11.80
C LYS A 226 40.19 6.76 12.13
N PHE A 227 41.14 5.86 11.90
CA PHE A 227 41.04 4.48 12.34
C PHE A 227 40.92 4.41 13.87
N SER A 228 39.84 3.81 14.37
CA SER A 228 39.58 3.65 15.81
C SER A 228 39.76 2.21 16.29
N GLY A 229 40.00 1.27 15.38
CA GLY A 229 40.45 -0.07 15.74
C GLY A 229 39.92 -1.20 14.85
N ASN A 230 40.66 -2.31 14.88
CA ASN A 230 40.27 -3.58 14.29
C ASN A 230 40.99 -4.72 15.04
N LYS A 231 40.26 -5.76 15.46
CA LYS A 231 40.85 -6.92 16.17
C LYS A 231 41.81 -7.74 15.29
N LYS A 232 41.64 -7.71 13.96
CA LYS A 232 42.39 -8.50 12.99
C LYS A 232 43.57 -7.74 12.38
N TYR A 233 43.44 -6.41 12.23
CA TYR A 233 44.43 -5.55 11.61
C TYR A 233 44.71 -4.36 12.53
N SER A 234 45.58 -4.55 13.51
CA SER A 234 45.84 -3.55 14.56
C SER A 234 46.49 -2.25 14.06
N ASP A 235 47.12 -2.32 12.87
CA ASP A 235 47.73 -1.17 12.20
C ASP A 235 47.52 -1.31 10.68
N PRO A 236 46.54 -0.59 10.09
CA PRO A 236 46.26 -0.65 8.67
C PRO A 236 47.44 -0.24 7.78
N GLU A 237 48.37 0.59 8.27
CA GLU A 237 49.52 1.02 7.46
C GLU A 237 50.48 -0.13 7.13
N LYS A 238 50.48 -1.20 7.94
CA LYS A 238 51.26 -2.41 7.67
C LYS A 238 50.66 -3.28 6.58
N GLU A 239 49.40 -3.04 6.21
CA GLU A 239 48.61 -3.87 5.30
C GLU A 239 48.44 -3.15 3.95
N GLN A 240 49.55 -2.98 3.22
CA GLN A 240 49.62 -2.18 1.97
C GLN A 240 48.55 -2.56 0.93
N TRP A 241 48.16 -3.85 0.88
CA TRP A 241 47.11 -4.35 -0.01
C TRP A 241 45.75 -3.66 0.16
N ILE A 242 45.48 -3.05 1.33
CA ILE A 242 44.25 -2.28 1.55
C ILE A 242 44.21 -1.05 0.63
N PHE A 243 45.37 -0.45 0.37
CA PHE A 243 45.51 0.79 -0.40
C PHE A 243 45.75 0.54 -1.89
N ASP A 244 46.31 -0.61 -2.23
CA ASP A 244 46.60 -0.99 -3.63
C ASP A 244 45.37 -1.55 -4.37
N LEU A 245 44.36 -2.01 -3.62
CA LEU A 245 43.14 -2.60 -4.21
C LEU A 245 42.09 -1.54 -4.49
N ASN A 246 41.44 -1.69 -5.65
CA ASN A 246 40.20 -0.98 -5.93
C ASN A 246 39.03 -1.69 -5.24
N TRP A 247 38.18 -0.91 -4.55
CA TRP A 247 37.07 -1.41 -3.73
C TRP A 247 35.74 -1.04 -4.40
N PRO A 248 35.18 -1.93 -5.27
CA PRO A 248 33.96 -1.62 -6.01
C PRO A 248 32.70 -1.57 -5.13
N ASP A 249 32.69 -2.24 -3.97
CA ASP A 249 31.60 -2.17 -2.99
C ASP A 249 32.16 -1.62 -1.67
N THR A 250 31.62 -0.47 -1.25
CA THR A 250 31.99 0.22 -0.01
C THR A 250 30.73 0.55 0.77
N GLN A 251 30.67 0.09 2.02
CA GLN A 251 29.58 0.37 2.94
C GLN A 251 30.11 1.12 4.16
N ILE A 252 29.34 2.08 4.63
CA ILE A 252 29.58 2.78 5.89
C ILE A 252 28.27 2.80 6.70
N SER A 253 28.37 2.46 7.98
CA SER A 253 27.22 2.45 8.89
C SER A 253 27.61 2.95 10.27
N ARG A 254 26.66 3.46 11.04
CA ARG A 254 26.89 3.82 12.45
C ARG A 254 27.28 2.57 13.26
N ASP A 255 28.18 2.74 14.22
CA ASP A 255 28.46 1.71 15.22
C ASP A 255 27.49 1.85 16.39
N GLU A 256 26.50 0.97 16.47
CA GLU A 256 25.49 1.00 17.54
C GLU A 256 26.09 0.80 18.94
N SER A 257 27.29 0.23 19.04
CA SER A 257 27.96 -0.01 20.31
C SER A 257 28.74 1.19 20.83
N GLN A 258 29.02 2.18 19.96
CA GLN A 258 29.87 3.34 20.29
C GLN A 258 29.35 4.62 19.59
N PRO A 259 28.68 5.53 20.32
CA PRO A 259 28.21 6.80 19.76
C PRO A 259 29.35 7.61 19.12
N GLY A 260 29.11 8.09 17.89
CA GLY A 260 30.10 8.86 17.12
C GLY A 260 31.17 8.02 16.41
N ALA A 261 31.12 6.68 16.53
CA ALA A 261 31.93 5.76 15.75
C ALA A 261 31.13 5.13 14.60
N TYR A 262 31.85 4.71 13.57
CA TYR A 262 31.28 4.14 12.35
C TYR A 262 32.06 2.91 11.93
N VAL A 263 31.38 2.00 11.25
CA VAL A 263 31.97 0.79 10.69
C VAL A 263 32.03 0.94 9.18
N ILE A 264 33.23 0.77 8.62
CA ILE A 264 33.44 0.73 7.17
C ILE A 264 33.67 -0.72 6.75
N VAL A 265 33.03 -1.12 5.66
CA VAL A 265 33.23 -2.40 5.00
C VAL A 265 33.59 -2.15 3.54
N LEU A 266 34.80 -2.53 3.15
CA LEU A 266 35.28 -2.52 1.78
C LEU A 266 35.24 -3.95 1.25
N LYS A 267 34.62 -4.17 0.10
CA LYS A 267 34.56 -5.48 -0.56
C LYS A 267 35.03 -5.41 -2.00
N SER A 268 35.82 -6.40 -2.36
CA SER A 268 36.16 -6.75 -3.74
C SER A 268 35.72 -8.19 -3.99
N THR A 269 35.91 -8.68 -5.22
CA THR A 269 35.61 -10.08 -5.58
C THR A 269 36.42 -11.10 -4.77
N GLU A 270 37.60 -10.71 -4.26
CA GLU A 270 38.53 -11.62 -3.60
C GLU A 270 38.76 -11.33 -2.12
N ARG A 271 38.44 -10.11 -1.65
CA ARG A 271 38.79 -9.67 -0.29
C ARG A 271 37.70 -8.82 0.35
N THR A 272 37.72 -8.81 1.68
CA THR A 272 36.90 -7.91 2.49
C THR A 272 37.74 -7.32 3.60
N PHE A 273 37.66 -6.00 3.76
CA PHE A 273 38.25 -5.26 4.87
C PHE A 273 37.13 -4.55 5.66
N LYS A 274 37.01 -4.87 6.94
CA LYS A 274 36.01 -4.26 7.84
C LYS A 274 36.72 -3.61 9.01
N THR A 275 36.47 -2.34 9.29
CA THR A 275 37.14 -1.59 10.36
C THR A 275 36.23 -0.57 11.03
N SER A 276 36.54 -0.22 12.28
CA SER A 276 35.92 0.92 12.97
C SER A 276 36.72 2.20 12.71
N VAL A 277 36.00 3.29 12.55
CA VAL A 277 36.54 4.65 12.35
C VAL A 277 35.76 5.68 13.15
N VAL A 278 36.38 6.84 13.37
CA VAL A 278 35.73 8.04 13.90
C VAL A 278 35.99 9.22 12.97
N PRO A 279 35.02 10.12 12.76
CA PRO A 279 35.23 11.29 11.94
C PRO A 279 36.12 12.30 12.69
N VAL A 280 37.02 12.94 11.96
CA VAL A 280 37.96 13.92 12.47
C VAL A 280 37.83 15.18 11.61
N PRO A 281 37.64 16.35 12.24
CA PRO A 281 37.58 17.60 11.50
C PRO A 281 38.95 17.95 10.92
N VAL A 282 38.95 18.62 9.78
CA VAL A 282 40.19 19.21 9.21
C VAL A 282 40.73 20.32 10.12
N ASP A 283 39.85 21.05 10.82
CA ASP A 283 40.19 22.01 11.88
C ASP A 283 39.89 21.43 13.29
N PRO A 284 40.86 21.37 14.22
CA PRO A 284 40.66 20.82 15.56
C PRO A 284 39.58 21.49 16.43
N SER A 285 39.08 22.69 16.07
CA SER A 285 38.07 23.43 16.83
C SER A 285 36.62 22.96 16.63
N ASP A 286 36.33 22.13 15.63
CA ASP A 286 34.96 21.80 15.18
C ASP A 286 34.52 20.34 15.44
N LYS A 287 35.11 19.66 16.43
CA LYS A 287 34.90 18.20 16.63
C LYS A 287 33.43 17.77 16.83
N ALA A 288 32.61 18.57 17.53
CA ALA A 288 31.21 18.22 17.76
C ALA A 288 30.37 18.39 16.49
N ASP A 289 30.66 19.41 15.69
CA ASP A 289 29.94 19.73 14.46
C ASP A 289 30.19 18.68 13.37
N VAL A 290 31.41 18.13 13.31
CA VAL A 290 31.76 17.08 12.34
C VAL A 290 31.10 15.73 12.64
N ILE A 291 30.91 15.36 13.90
CA ILE A 291 30.14 14.15 14.26
C ILE A 291 28.67 14.33 13.85
N ALA A 292 28.07 15.50 14.13
CA ALA A 292 26.69 15.79 13.75
C ALA A 292 26.50 15.80 12.23
N GLN A 293 27.47 16.30 11.47
CA GLN A 293 27.47 16.32 10.01
C GLN A 293 27.56 14.90 9.42
N ALA A 294 28.43 14.04 9.97
CA ALA A 294 28.54 12.63 9.60
C ALA A 294 27.23 11.87 9.93
N ASP A 295 26.66 12.11 11.11
CA ASP A 295 25.40 11.49 11.54
C ASP A 295 24.25 11.87 10.60
N LYS A 296 24.12 13.16 10.27
CA LYS A 296 23.11 13.67 9.34
C LYS A 296 23.23 13.03 7.95
N SER A 297 24.46 12.88 7.45
CA SER A 297 24.71 12.26 6.14
C SER A 297 24.38 10.76 6.16
N MET A 298 24.71 10.05 7.25
CA MET A 298 24.31 8.64 7.42
C MET A 298 22.80 8.45 7.56
N GLN A 299 22.11 9.39 8.20
CA GLN A 299 20.66 9.37 8.29
C GLN A 299 20.03 9.50 6.90
N LYS A 300 20.45 10.49 6.11
CA LYS A 300 19.99 10.67 4.73
C LYS A 300 20.26 9.44 3.85
N LEU A 301 21.44 8.82 4.00
CA LEU A 301 21.78 7.59 3.27
C LEU A 301 20.86 6.42 3.67
N GLY A 302 20.53 6.30 4.95
CA GLY A 302 19.56 5.33 5.46
C GLY A 302 18.16 5.57 4.90
N GLU A 303 17.70 6.83 4.88
CA GLU A 303 16.42 7.24 4.29
C GLU A 303 16.35 6.93 2.79
N GLN A 304 17.41 7.23 2.03
CA GLN A 304 17.49 6.89 0.60
C GLN A 304 17.51 5.38 0.36
N THR A 305 18.23 4.61 1.19
CA THR A 305 18.27 3.15 1.08
C THR A 305 16.92 2.53 1.43
N ALA A 306 16.25 3.03 2.48
CA ALA A 306 14.90 2.62 2.85
C ALA A 306 13.89 2.94 1.75
N SER A 307 13.99 4.14 1.15
CA SER A 307 13.17 4.53 0.01
C SER A 307 13.42 3.64 -1.21
N LEU A 308 14.67 3.31 -1.54
CA LEU A 308 15.00 2.37 -2.63
C LEU A 308 14.48 0.94 -2.34
N ILE A 309 14.51 0.49 -1.09
CA ILE A 309 13.92 -0.79 -0.67
C ILE A 309 12.40 -0.75 -0.79
N GLU A 310 11.76 0.35 -0.37
CA GLU A 310 10.33 0.58 -0.49
C GLU A 310 9.89 0.57 -1.96
N TYR A 311 10.55 1.33 -2.84
CA TYR A 311 10.33 1.31 -4.29
C TYR A 311 10.60 -0.06 -4.91
N SER A 312 11.60 -0.82 -4.42
CA SER A 312 11.89 -2.17 -4.92
C SER A 312 10.80 -3.20 -4.58
N ASN A 313 9.91 -2.89 -3.64
CA ASN A 313 8.76 -3.71 -3.25
C ASN A 313 7.43 -3.18 -3.81
N VAL A 314 7.46 -2.16 -4.68
CA VAL A 314 6.27 -1.67 -5.38
C VAL A 314 6.08 -2.44 -6.68
N TYR A 315 4.84 -2.77 -6.97
CA TYR A 315 4.38 -3.47 -8.15
C TYR A 315 3.48 -2.56 -8.97
N ARG A 316 3.59 -2.62 -10.29
CA ARG A 316 2.73 -1.93 -11.24
C ARG A 316 1.64 -2.87 -11.72
N ARG A 317 0.39 -2.44 -11.56
CA ARG A 317 -0.79 -3.15 -12.05
C ARG A 317 -1.48 -2.32 -13.12
N THR A 318 -1.49 -2.81 -14.35
CA THR A 318 -1.96 -2.04 -15.50
C THR A 318 -3.27 -2.61 -16.07
N MET A 319 -4.26 -1.75 -16.27
CA MET A 319 -5.51 -2.12 -16.95
C MET A 319 -5.96 -1.04 -17.92
N GLU A 320 -6.51 -1.48 -19.05
CA GLU A 320 -7.34 -0.63 -19.91
C GLU A 320 -8.81 -0.66 -19.45
N ILE A 321 -9.29 0.45 -18.92
CA ILE A 321 -10.69 0.61 -18.53
C ILE A 321 -11.50 1.22 -19.68
N SER A 322 -12.68 0.68 -19.95
CA SER A 322 -13.63 1.18 -20.95
C SER A 322 -14.76 2.01 -20.35
N SER A 323 -14.77 2.16 -19.03
CA SER A 323 -15.71 3.02 -18.30
C SER A 323 -15.04 3.55 -17.03
N LEU A 324 -15.43 4.77 -16.65
CA LEU A 324 -15.01 5.43 -15.41
C LEU A 324 -15.77 4.84 -14.21
N GLY A 325 -15.24 5.06 -13.00
CA GLY A 325 -15.81 4.61 -11.74
C GLY A 325 -14.80 3.87 -10.86
N THR A 326 -15.32 3.11 -9.90
CA THR A 326 -14.52 2.37 -8.91
C THR A 326 -14.08 1.01 -9.44
N CYS A 327 -12.78 0.76 -9.39
CA CYS A 327 -12.13 -0.45 -9.84
C CYS A 327 -11.24 -1.03 -8.74
N ASN A 328 -10.91 -2.31 -8.88
CA ASN A 328 -10.14 -3.00 -7.87
C ASN A 328 -9.30 -4.17 -8.42
N TRP A 329 -8.09 -4.34 -7.89
CA TRP A 329 -7.25 -5.51 -8.05
C TRP A 329 -7.32 -6.38 -6.79
N ASP A 330 -8.08 -7.48 -6.86
CA ASP A 330 -8.40 -8.30 -5.68
C ASP A 330 -8.25 -9.81 -5.90
N LEU A 331 -7.95 -10.52 -4.82
CA LEU A 331 -8.16 -11.96 -4.71
C LEU A 331 -9.45 -12.24 -3.93
N ILE A 332 -10.12 -13.33 -4.28
CA ILE A 332 -11.20 -13.85 -3.43
C ILE A 332 -10.55 -14.45 -2.18
N PHE A 333 -10.77 -13.81 -1.04
CA PHE A 333 -10.26 -14.27 0.24
C PHE A 333 -10.92 -15.61 0.60
N ARG A 334 -10.08 -16.62 0.86
CA ARG A 334 -10.52 -17.95 1.26
C ARG A 334 -10.33 -18.14 2.74
N PHE A 335 -11.43 -18.30 3.46
CA PHE A 335 -11.37 -18.71 4.85
C PHE A 335 -10.85 -20.15 4.97
N LEU A 336 -9.86 -20.34 5.84
CA LEU A 336 -9.40 -21.67 6.23
C LEU A 336 -10.06 -22.03 7.56
N ASN A 337 -11.00 -22.97 7.52
CA ASN A 337 -11.78 -23.44 8.68
C ASN A 337 -12.34 -22.31 9.55
N PRO A 338 -13.14 -21.38 8.98
CA PRO A 338 -13.70 -20.29 9.77
C PRO A 338 -14.66 -20.82 10.83
N LYS A 339 -14.72 -20.13 11.96
CA LYS A 339 -15.72 -20.34 13.00
C LYS A 339 -16.82 -19.29 12.86
N ARG A 340 -18.09 -19.70 12.69
CA ARG A 340 -19.22 -18.77 12.71
C ARG A 340 -19.50 -18.33 14.13
N LEU A 341 -19.57 -17.01 14.34
CA LEU A 341 -19.89 -16.42 15.64
C LEU A 341 -21.02 -15.40 15.53
N LYS A 342 -21.75 -15.23 16.63
CA LYS A 342 -22.73 -14.16 16.83
C LYS A 342 -22.18 -13.22 17.89
N ILE A 343 -21.90 -11.97 17.54
CA ILE A 343 -21.23 -11.04 18.44
C ILE A 343 -22.17 -9.91 18.85
N ARG A 344 -22.20 -9.60 20.15
CA ARG A 344 -22.75 -8.35 20.68
C ARG A 344 -21.59 -7.46 21.07
N PHE A 345 -21.46 -6.31 20.41
CA PHE A 345 -20.35 -5.39 20.65
C PHE A 345 -20.71 -4.41 21.75
N PHE A 346 -19.81 -4.23 22.70
CA PHE A 346 -19.95 -3.30 23.82
C PHE A 346 -18.81 -2.28 23.80
N ALA A 347 -19.05 -1.11 24.37
CA ALA A 347 -18.00 -0.17 24.76
C ALA A 347 -18.42 0.57 26.02
N ASP A 348 -17.47 0.71 26.95
CA ASP A 348 -17.69 1.31 28.27
C ASP A 348 -18.88 0.64 29.00
N GLY A 349 -19.03 -0.68 28.82
CA GLY A 349 -20.12 -1.48 29.40
C GLY A 349 -21.51 -1.27 28.78
N ASN A 350 -21.62 -0.50 27.70
CA ASN A 350 -22.87 -0.28 26.96
C ASN A 350 -22.81 -0.97 25.60
N GLU A 351 -23.91 -1.61 25.19
CA GLU A 351 -23.99 -2.20 23.85
C GLU A 351 -23.93 -1.08 22.80
N LEU A 352 -23.10 -1.28 21.77
CA LEU A 352 -22.92 -0.30 20.71
C LEU A 352 -24.20 -0.17 19.87
N ASN A 353 -24.56 1.07 19.56
CA ASN A 353 -25.67 1.38 18.67
C ASN A 353 -25.37 0.84 17.25
N LYS A 354 -26.44 0.44 16.54
CA LYS A 354 -26.43 0.03 15.13
C LYS A 354 -26.00 1.12 14.15
N ASP A 355 -25.99 2.38 14.57
CA ASP A 355 -25.48 3.51 13.76
C ASP A 355 -23.95 3.53 13.67
N ILE A 356 -23.24 2.69 14.44
CA ILE A 356 -21.79 2.51 14.38
C ILE A 356 -21.48 1.37 13.41
N ARG A 357 -20.58 1.61 12.46
CA ARG A 357 -20.12 0.59 11.52
C ARG A 357 -18.94 -0.15 12.11
N ILE A 358 -18.99 -1.47 12.04
CA ILE A 358 -18.01 -2.36 12.69
C ILE A 358 -17.35 -3.22 11.62
N TYR A 359 -16.03 -3.31 11.68
CA TYR A 359 -15.20 -4.00 10.71
C TYR A 359 -14.31 -5.01 11.43
N GLN A 360 -14.25 -6.23 10.92
CA GLN A 360 -13.19 -7.19 11.23
C GLN A 360 -12.02 -6.92 10.27
N VAL A 361 -10.83 -6.74 10.82
CA VAL A 361 -9.61 -6.37 10.10
C VAL A 361 -8.57 -7.47 10.33
N LEU A 362 -7.99 -8.02 9.26
CA LEU A 362 -6.92 -9.01 9.36
C LEU A 362 -5.58 -8.30 9.38
N ILE A 363 -4.84 -8.35 10.49
CA ILE A 363 -3.68 -7.48 10.71
C ILE A 363 -2.54 -7.73 9.70
N GLU A 364 -2.42 -8.95 9.17
CA GLU A 364 -1.31 -9.35 8.30
C GLU A 364 -1.67 -9.36 6.81
N ARG A 365 -2.92 -9.04 6.45
CA ARG A 365 -3.44 -9.14 5.07
C ARG A 365 -4.33 -7.94 4.78
N ASN A 366 -4.35 -7.44 3.56
CA ASN A 366 -5.22 -6.33 3.19
C ASN A 366 -6.69 -6.76 2.99
N VAL A 367 -7.29 -7.31 4.06
CA VAL A 367 -8.66 -7.83 4.10
C VAL A 367 -9.41 -7.09 5.21
N THR A 368 -10.57 -6.56 4.84
CA THR A 368 -11.49 -5.92 5.78
C THR A 368 -12.90 -6.42 5.53
N MET A 369 -13.62 -6.76 6.59
CA MET A 369 -14.96 -7.33 6.50
C MET A 369 -15.90 -6.52 7.38
N GLU A 370 -16.85 -5.83 6.75
CA GLU A 370 -17.91 -5.16 7.49
C GLU A 370 -18.84 -6.19 8.15
N CYS A 371 -18.98 -6.07 9.46
CA CYS A 371 -19.89 -6.88 10.27
C CYS A 371 -21.31 -6.39 10.02
N THR A 372 -22.16 -7.26 9.46
CA THR A 372 -23.56 -6.92 9.18
C THR A 372 -24.44 -7.26 10.38
N PRO A 373 -25.31 -6.34 10.85
CA PRO A 373 -26.21 -6.63 11.96
C PRO A 373 -27.29 -7.65 11.55
N GLU A 374 -27.49 -8.67 12.38
CA GLU A 374 -28.55 -9.68 12.26
C GLU A 374 -29.39 -9.73 13.55
N ASN A 375 -30.53 -9.04 13.52
CA ASN A 375 -31.44 -8.90 14.67
C ASN A 375 -30.77 -8.25 15.90
N ALA A 376 -30.32 -9.06 16.86
CA ALA A 376 -29.79 -8.66 18.17
C ALA A 376 -28.27 -8.88 18.29
N TYR A 377 -27.60 -9.32 17.23
CA TYR A 377 -26.16 -9.57 17.19
C TYR A 377 -25.62 -9.25 15.79
N TYR A 378 -24.31 -9.36 15.62
CA TYR A 378 -23.62 -9.31 14.34
C TYR A 378 -23.13 -10.72 14.00
N SER A 379 -23.49 -11.22 12.83
CA SER A 379 -22.99 -12.51 12.35
C SER A 379 -21.66 -12.33 11.64
N THR A 380 -20.65 -13.08 12.04
CA THR A 380 -19.31 -13.01 11.44
C THR A 380 -18.68 -14.39 11.27
N LEU A 381 -17.79 -14.52 10.30
CA LEU A 381 -16.90 -15.66 10.14
C LEU A 381 -15.55 -15.28 10.73
N LEU A 382 -15.14 -15.93 11.82
CA LEU A 382 -13.84 -15.72 12.44
C LEU A 382 -12.80 -16.64 11.77
N PRO A 383 -11.77 -16.10 11.09
CA PRO A 383 -10.68 -16.90 10.56
C PRO A 383 -9.72 -17.30 11.70
N THR A 384 -9.87 -18.49 12.27
CA THR A 384 -9.18 -18.90 13.50
C THR A 384 -7.65 -19.01 13.40
N GLY A 385 -7.09 -19.01 12.18
CA GLY A 385 -5.65 -19.03 11.92
C GLY A 385 -5.03 -17.66 11.62
N GLU A 386 -5.83 -16.60 11.56
CA GLU A 386 -5.38 -15.26 11.19
C GLU A 386 -5.38 -14.34 12.42
N LYS A 387 -4.47 -13.35 12.42
CA LYS A 387 -4.53 -12.27 13.42
C LYS A 387 -5.62 -11.29 13.03
N VAL A 388 -6.58 -11.10 13.92
CA VAL A 388 -7.73 -10.22 13.67
C VAL A 388 -7.89 -9.19 14.77
N MET A 389 -8.41 -8.03 14.39
CA MET A 389 -8.94 -7.03 15.30
C MET A 389 -10.31 -6.55 14.82
N TYR A 390 -11.05 -5.89 15.69
CA TYR A 390 -12.26 -5.18 15.32
C TYR A 390 -12.06 -3.69 15.45
N VAL A 391 -12.55 -2.96 14.45
CA VAL A 391 -12.60 -1.50 14.43
C VAL A 391 -14.06 -1.10 14.31
N ALA A 392 -14.54 -0.25 15.20
CA ALA A 392 -15.85 0.38 15.08
C ALA A 392 -15.67 1.89 14.91
N VAL A 393 -16.44 2.50 14.01
CA VAL A 393 -16.37 3.93 13.74
C VAL A 393 -17.74 4.49 13.36
N ASN A 394 -18.05 5.71 13.82
CA ASN A 394 -19.30 6.42 13.50
C ASN A 394 -19.09 7.62 12.58
N GLU A 395 -20.18 8.25 12.13
CA GLU A 395 -20.15 9.39 11.21
C GLU A 395 -19.35 10.60 11.71
N GLN A 396 -19.22 10.74 13.03
CA GLN A 396 -18.47 11.82 13.69
C GLN A 396 -16.97 11.47 13.86
N GLY A 397 -16.55 10.26 13.47
CA GLY A 397 -15.19 9.77 13.60
C GLY A 397 -14.85 9.23 15.00
N GLU A 398 -15.81 9.07 15.91
CA GLU A 398 -15.54 8.34 17.15
C GLU A 398 -15.24 6.89 16.82
N ALA A 399 -14.13 6.37 17.33
CA ALA A 399 -13.66 5.02 17.04
C ALA A 399 -13.45 4.19 18.30
N TYR A 400 -13.56 2.87 18.10
CA TYR A 400 -13.36 1.85 19.13
C TYR A 400 -12.57 0.68 18.55
N VAL A 401 -11.74 0.04 19.37
CA VAL A 401 -10.93 -1.10 18.94
C VAL A 401 -11.01 -2.28 19.90
N GLY A 402 -11.08 -3.47 19.33
CA GLY A 402 -11.01 -4.73 20.06
C GLY A 402 -9.88 -5.58 19.51
N LYS A 403 -8.76 -5.65 20.24
CA LYS A 403 -7.56 -6.40 19.85
C LYS A 403 -7.47 -7.78 20.51
N ASP A 404 -7.96 -7.93 21.75
CA ASP A 404 -7.96 -9.21 22.45
C ASP A 404 -9.15 -10.07 22.02
N VAL A 405 -8.97 -10.80 20.93
CA VAL A 405 -9.97 -11.75 20.40
C VAL A 405 -9.96 -13.11 21.10
N GLY A 406 -9.26 -13.26 22.23
CA GLY A 406 -9.14 -14.52 22.94
C GLY A 406 -10.49 -15.12 23.35
N VAL A 407 -11.47 -14.27 23.72
CA VAL A 407 -12.83 -14.71 24.03
C VAL A 407 -13.53 -15.31 22.81
N LEU A 408 -13.33 -14.73 21.62
CA LEU A 408 -13.92 -15.19 20.36
C LEU A 408 -13.30 -16.51 19.90
N LEU A 409 -11.99 -16.67 20.08
CA LEU A 409 -11.30 -17.91 19.72
C LEU A 409 -11.76 -19.11 20.55
N ARG A 410 -12.08 -18.89 21.83
CA ARG A 410 -12.56 -19.93 22.76
C ARG A 410 -14.04 -20.26 22.62
N ALA A 411 -14.83 -19.38 22.01
CA ALA A 411 -16.26 -19.59 21.82
C ALA A 411 -16.55 -20.81 20.93
N GLU A 412 -17.70 -21.45 21.14
CA GLU A 412 -18.19 -22.54 20.30
C GLU A 412 -18.81 -22.00 18.99
N GLU A 413 -18.95 -22.86 17.99
CA GLU A 413 -19.65 -22.51 16.74
C GLU A 413 -21.07 -22.01 17.05
N ASP A 414 -21.49 -20.93 16.39
CA ASP A 414 -22.80 -20.29 16.55
C ASP A 414 -23.10 -19.68 17.94
N GLU A 415 -22.13 -19.66 18.86
CA GLU A 415 -22.25 -19.05 20.19
C GLU A 415 -22.48 -17.53 20.10
N VAL A 416 -23.29 -17.01 21.02
CA VAL A 416 -23.48 -15.56 21.21
C VAL A 416 -22.46 -15.07 22.22
N VAL A 417 -21.54 -14.23 21.77
CA VAL A 417 -20.42 -13.73 22.57
C VAL A 417 -20.51 -12.22 22.74
N GLU A 418 -20.31 -11.75 23.97
CA GLU A 418 -20.14 -10.33 24.24
C GLU A 418 -18.67 -9.95 24.01
N PHE A 419 -18.45 -8.87 23.26
CA PHE A 419 -17.12 -8.43 22.88
C PHE A 419 -16.94 -6.93 23.15
N GLU A 420 -16.05 -6.61 24.09
CA GLU A 420 -15.78 -5.22 24.51
C GLU A 420 -14.77 -4.57 23.56
N LEU A 421 -15.13 -3.40 23.03
CA LEU A 421 -14.26 -2.51 22.27
C LEU A 421 -13.83 -1.34 23.16
N GLN A 422 -12.56 -0.98 23.08
CA GLN A 422 -11.99 0.14 23.81
C GLN A 422 -12.11 1.41 22.98
N LYS A 423 -12.68 2.47 23.55
CA LYS A 423 -12.77 3.78 22.90
C LYS A 423 -11.36 4.34 22.63
N THR A 424 -11.15 4.88 21.44
CA THR A 424 -9.88 5.54 21.09
C THR A 424 -9.77 6.90 21.77
N ALA A 425 -8.54 7.34 22.07
CA ALA A 425 -8.30 8.62 22.72
C ALA A 425 -8.65 9.82 21.81
N MET A 426 -8.45 9.67 20.50
CA MET A 426 -8.72 10.70 19.50
C MET A 426 -9.69 10.17 18.44
N PRO A 427 -10.61 11.02 17.94
CA PRO A 427 -11.47 10.67 16.82
C PRO A 427 -10.67 10.60 15.52
N ILE A 428 -11.14 9.79 14.58
CA ILE A 428 -10.61 9.64 13.23
C ILE A 428 -10.98 10.85 12.40
N LYS A 429 -9.99 11.62 11.97
CA LYS A 429 -10.14 12.80 11.11
C LYS A 429 -9.40 12.68 9.79
N SER A 430 -8.42 11.77 9.70
CA SER A 430 -7.69 11.47 8.48
C SER A 430 -7.49 9.96 8.27
N ARG A 431 -6.97 9.60 7.08
CA ARG A 431 -6.58 8.22 6.77
C ARG A 431 -5.46 7.73 7.69
N GLU A 432 -4.53 8.61 8.02
CA GLU A 432 -3.38 8.33 8.90
C GLU A 432 -3.82 8.03 10.33
N ASP A 433 -4.87 8.68 10.84
CA ASP A 433 -5.41 8.41 12.17
C ASP A 433 -5.87 6.95 12.29
N LEU A 434 -6.65 6.46 11.32
CA LEU A 434 -7.14 5.09 11.33
C LEU A 434 -6.04 4.09 10.98
N ASN A 435 -5.16 4.42 10.03
CA ASN A 435 -4.04 3.55 9.68
C ASN A 435 -3.10 3.37 10.88
N GLY A 436 -2.78 4.45 11.59
CA GLY A 436 -1.98 4.40 12.82
C GLY A 436 -2.63 3.51 13.89
N LEU A 437 -3.96 3.54 14.02
CA LEU A 437 -4.69 2.71 14.95
C LEU A 437 -4.61 1.21 14.60
N ILE A 438 -4.73 0.87 13.31
CA ILE A 438 -4.63 -0.51 12.80
C ILE A 438 -3.19 -1.04 12.93
N CYS A 439 -2.18 -0.21 12.65
CA CYS A 439 -0.77 -0.60 12.70
C CYS A 439 -0.16 -0.67 14.11
N GLN A 440 -0.83 -0.15 15.14
CA GLN A 440 -0.38 -0.20 16.55
C GLN A 440 -0.57 -1.58 17.22
N VAL A 441 -0.58 -2.69 16.47
CA VAL A 441 -0.90 -4.03 16.99
C VAL A 441 0.30 -4.95 16.99
#